data_AF-A0A9N9BYE1-F1
#
_entry.id   AF-A0A9N9BYE1-F1
#
_cell.length_a   1.000
_cell.length_b   1.000
_cell.length_c   1.000
_cell.angle_alpha   90.00
_cell.angle_beta   90.00
_cell.angle_gamma   90.00
#
_symmetry.space_group_name_H-M   'P 1'
#
loop_
_entity.id
_entity.type
_entity.pdbx_description
1 polymer ?
#
loop_
_entity_poly.entity_id
_entity_poly.type
_entity_poly.pdbx_seq_one_letter_code
_entity_poly.pdbx_strand_id
1 'polypeptide(L)'
;MGISEMTLGKLYPGAYGEDTYLQILVALKKLRACEANEQFPNNKNLTNKSNDEPIDLESGDVVVLNDASANFADIILVRMNGVKCLLMIQCKWDYGSKEMTEKIVDNEDTKNLNKLLSEIKKMYESYELITIIFTTQPYRELQKKPGVLIISKDKFEKRFGPVFSSLATFFFIRATNPNLGDKNRLKNTLVGDESIDNVIKKRPYINEDHFYRENPKAKKQKLDFFPLDVPGTDIYAP
;
A
#
# COMPACT_ATOMS: atom_id res chain seq x y z
N MET A 1 -32.81 -0.10 -1.98
CA MET A 1 -31.95 1.08 -1.81
C MET A 1 -30.52 0.60 -1.58
N GLY A 2 -29.53 1.25 -2.18
CA GLY A 2 -28.12 0.95 -1.91
C GLY A 2 -27.70 1.44 -0.53
N ILE A 3 -26.57 0.93 -0.03
CA ILE A 3 -25.98 1.37 1.25
C ILE A 3 -25.46 2.80 1.06
N SER A 4 -25.91 3.74 1.89
CA SER A 4 -25.54 5.17 1.83
C SER A 4 -24.49 5.57 2.87
N GLU A 5 -24.29 4.75 3.89
CA GLU A 5 -23.33 5.00 4.97
C GLU A 5 -22.75 3.69 5.48
N MET A 6 -21.53 3.75 5.98
CA MET A 6 -20.81 2.56 6.44
C MET A 6 -19.75 2.95 7.46
N THR A 7 -19.50 2.08 8.44
CA THR A 7 -18.39 2.29 9.38
C THR A 7 -17.05 2.07 8.69
N LEU A 8 -15.99 2.73 9.14
CA LEU A 8 -14.65 2.54 8.56
C LEU A 8 -14.21 1.08 8.60
N GLY A 9 -14.53 0.31 9.65
CA GLY A 9 -14.21 -1.11 9.73
C GLY A 9 -14.95 -1.97 8.70
N LYS A 10 -16.15 -1.57 8.28
CA LYS A 10 -16.88 -2.22 7.18
C LYS A 10 -16.40 -1.75 5.80
N LEU A 11 -15.96 -0.49 5.68
CA LEU A 11 -15.42 0.10 4.45
C LEU A 11 -14.00 -0.42 4.14
N TYR A 12 -13.23 -0.71 5.18
CA TYR A 12 -11.89 -1.27 5.15
C TYR A 12 -11.87 -2.63 5.88
N PRO A 13 -12.54 -3.65 5.33
CA PRO A 13 -12.66 -4.93 6.00
C PRO A 13 -11.28 -5.57 6.20
N GLY A 14 -11.01 -5.97 7.44
CA GLY A 14 -9.71 -6.53 7.85
C GLY A 14 -8.69 -5.51 8.35
N ALA A 15 -9.05 -4.22 8.40
CA ALA A 15 -8.19 -3.21 9.02
C ALA A 15 -7.96 -3.51 10.51
N TYR A 16 -6.70 -3.46 10.92
CA TYR A 16 -6.29 -3.45 12.32
C TYR A 16 -6.19 -2.00 12.81
N GLY A 17 -6.83 -1.72 13.94
CA GLY A 17 -6.85 -0.39 14.55
C GLY A 17 -7.78 -0.33 15.76
N GLU A 18 -7.87 0.84 16.38
CA GLU A 18 -8.78 1.08 17.50
C GLU A 18 -10.25 1.03 17.09
N ASP A 19 -11.07 0.42 17.95
CA ASP A 19 -12.48 0.19 17.66
C ASP A 19 -13.24 1.52 17.56
N THR A 20 -12.86 2.53 18.35
CA THR A 20 -13.41 3.90 18.27
C THR A 20 -13.32 4.47 16.85
N TYR A 21 -12.17 4.29 16.18
CA TYR A 21 -11.97 4.73 14.80
C TYR A 21 -12.64 3.80 13.79
N LEU A 22 -12.59 2.49 13.99
CA LEU A 22 -13.27 1.52 13.11
C LEU A 22 -14.80 1.67 13.11
N GLN A 23 -15.40 2.19 14.20
CA GLN A 23 -16.83 2.46 14.30
C GLN A 23 -17.24 3.85 13.77
N ILE A 24 -16.30 4.70 13.35
CA ILE A 24 -16.64 5.98 12.71
C ILE A 24 -17.50 5.71 11.48
N LEU A 25 -18.70 6.26 11.48
CA LEU A 25 -19.65 6.16 10.38
C LEU A 25 -19.32 7.23 9.34
N VAL A 26 -19.28 6.86 8.06
CA VAL A 26 -19.03 7.80 6.96
C VAL A 26 -20.06 7.64 5.86
N ALA A 27 -20.42 8.74 5.19
CA ALA A 27 -21.29 8.70 4.03
C ALA A 27 -20.55 8.14 2.81
N LEU A 28 -21.23 7.23 2.10
CA LEU A 28 -20.75 6.69 0.84
C LEU A 28 -21.21 7.59 -0.30
N LYS A 29 -20.29 8.40 -0.82
CA LYS A 29 -20.49 9.15 -2.06
C LYS A 29 -19.87 8.41 -3.24
N LYS A 30 -20.45 8.59 -4.42
CA LYS A 30 -19.80 8.20 -5.69
C LYS A 30 -18.47 8.92 -5.77
N LEU A 31 -17.38 8.15 -5.84
CA LEU A 31 -16.04 8.70 -5.89
C LEU A 31 -15.57 8.91 -7.33
N ARG A 32 -14.83 9.98 -7.56
CA ARG A 32 -13.95 10.17 -8.71
C ARG A 32 -12.50 10.20 -8.23
N ALA A 33 -11.58 9.68 -9.02
CA ALA A 33 -10.14 9.72 -8.72
C ALA A 33 -9.45 10.72 -9.65
N CYS A 34 -8.46 11.45 -9.14
CA CYS A 34 -7.58 12.30 -9.94
C CYS A 34 -6.18 12.35 -9.33
N GLU A 35 -5.21 12.79 -10.12
CA GLU A 35 -3.85 13.04 -9.65
C GLU A 35 -3.63 14.55 -9.49
N ALA A 36 -3.00 14.95 -8.39
CA ALA A 36 -2.68 16.36 -8.16
C ALA A 36 -1.39 16.78 -8.89
N ASN A 37 -1.38 17.99 -9.45
CA ASN A 37 -0.17 18.64 -9.97
C ASN A 37 0.78 19.02 -8.83
N GLU A 38 0.23 19.47 -7.71
CA GLU A 38 0.96 20.00 -6.57
C GLU A 38 1.03 19.00 -5.41
N GLN A 39 1.99 19.22 -4.52
CA GLN A 39 2.18 18.40 -3.31
C GLN A 39 1.29 18.93 -2.18
N PHE A 40 0.32 18.15 -1.73
CA PHE A 40 -0.37 18.42 -0.47
C PHE A 40 0.45 17.88 0.72
N PRO A 41 0.46 18.53 1.90
CA PRO A 41 -0.22 19.78 2.27
C PRO A 41 0.56 21.06 1.97
N ASN A 42 1.72 20.98 1.29
CA ASN A 42 2.54 22.16 0.96
C ASN A 42 1.74 23.18 0.13
N ASN A 43 0.93 22.69 -0.81
CA ASN A 43 -0.02 23.49 -1.55
C ASN A 43 -1.45 23.05 -1.19
N LYS A 44 -2.32 24.06 -0.98
CA LYS A 44 -3.74 23.88 -0.65
C LYS A 44 -4.62 23.92 -1.90
N ASN A 45 -4.18 24.68 -2.91
CA ASN A 45 -4.90 24.86 -4.15
C ASN A 45 -4.39 23.79 -5.12
N LEU A 46 -4.93 22.59 -4.97
CA LEU A 46 -4.60 21.47 -5.84
C LEU A 46 -5.33 21.60 -7.17
N THR A 47 -4.65 21.28 -8.26
CA THR A 47 -5.22 21.16 -9.59
C THR A 47 -5.04 19.74 -10.12
N ASN A 48 -5.99 19.30 -10.94
CA ASN A 48 -5.99 17.96 -11.52
C ASN A 48 -5.03 17.89 -12.72
N LYS A 49 -4.05 16.99 -12.67
CA LYS A 49 -3.06 16.75 -13.74
C LYS A 49 -3.64 16.53 -15.13
N SER A 50 -4.88 16.05 -15.22
CA SER A 50 -5.50 15.72 -16.52
C SER A 50 -6.15 16.92 -17.23
N ASN A 51 -6.56 17.96 -16.50
CA ASN A 51 -7.34 19.06 -17.05
C ASN A 51 -7.09 20.43 -16.39
N ASP A 52 -6.15 20.50 -15.45
CA ASP A 52 -5.76 21.68 -14.66
C ASP A 52 -6.91 22.32 -13.87
N GLU A 53 -8.05 21.63 -13.73
CA GLU A 53 -9.17 22.13 -12.95
C GLU A 53 -8.88 22.04 -11.43
N PRO A 54 -9.37 23.01 -10.63
CA PRO A 54 -9.26 22.95 -9.18
C PRO A 54 -9.88 21.68 -8.58
N ILE A 55 -9.19 21.10 -7.60
CA ILE A 55 -9.68 19.94 -6.86
C ILE A 55 -10.32 20.40 -5.55
N ASP A 56 -11.63 20.20 -5.44
CA ASP A 56 -12.36 20.38 -4.18
C ASP A 56 -12.26 19.12 -3.30
N LEU A 57 -11.25 19.08 -2.44
CA LEU A 57 -11.07 18.01 -1.45
C LEU A 57 -12.24 17.92 -0.45
N GLU A 58 -12.84 19.04 -0.06
CA GLU A 58 -13.86 19.08 0.99
C GLU A 58 -15.23 18.56 0.51
N SER A 59 -15.45 18.51 -0.81
CA SER A 59 -16.63 17.85 -1.42
C SER A 59 -16.86 16.43 -0.89
N GLY A 60 -15.77 15.73 -0.53
CA GLY A 60 -15.75 14.33 -0.09
C GLY A 60 -16.15 13.32 -1.16
N ASP A 61 -16.18 13.74 -2.43
CA ASP A 61 -16.44 12.89 -3.60
C ASP A 61 -15.19 12.62 -4.44
N VAL A 62 -14.05 13.21 -4.08
CA VAL A 62 -12.79 13.05 -4.78
C VAL A 62 -11.77 12.25 -3.96
N VAL A 63 -11.12 11.31 -4.63
CA VAL A 63 -9.90 10.63 -4.15
C VAL A 63 -8.74 11.25 -4.90
N VAL A 64 -7.79 11.83 -4.18
CA VAL A 64 -6.64 12.50 -4.78
C VAL A 64 -5.42 11.63 -4.61
N LEU A 65 -4.81 11.21 -5.71
CA LEU A 65 -3.43 10.72 -5.71
C LEU A 65 -2.52 11.94 -5.58
N ASN A 66 -1.81 12.02 -4.46
CA ASN A 66 -0.87 13.11 -4.19
C ASN A 66 0.33 13.00 -5.14
N ASP A 67 1.05 14.09 -5.32
CA ASP A 67 2.25 14.03 -6.15
C ASP A 67 3.28 13.05 -5.56
N ALA A 68 3.92 12.25 -6.42
CA ALA A 68 4.85 11.19 -6.00
C ALA A 68 6.06 11.70 -5.19
N SER A 69 6.37 12.99 -5.28
CA SER A 69 7.44 13.62 -4.51
C SER A 69 6.96 14.26 -3.19
N ALA A 70 5.67 14.18 -2.88
CA ALA A 70 5.10 14.71 -1.65
C ALA A 70 5.62 13.97 -0.41
N ASN A 71 5.93 14.75 0.63
CA ASN A 71 6.31 14.22 1.94
C ASN A 71 5.11 14.04 2.87
N PHE A 72 4.00 13.56 2.33
CA PHE A 72 2.73 13.34 3.01
C PHE A 72 1.88 12.40 2.18
N ALA A 73 1.11 11.51 2.83
CA ALA A 73 0.11 10.59 2.31
C ALA A 73 0.02 10.47 0.77
N ASP A 74 0.20 9.25 0.26
CA ASP A 74 0.13 8.97 -1.18
C ASP A 74 -1.27 9.25 -1.74
N ILE A 75 -2.32 8.99 -0.95
CA ILE A 75 -3.71 9.21 -1.34
C ILE A 75 -4.43 9.99 -0.25
N ILE A 76 -5.25 10.96 -0.66
CA ILE A 76 -5.99 11.85 0.23
C ILE A 76 -7.48 11.75 -0.09
N LEU A 77 -8.30 11.63 0.95
CA LEU A 77 -9.75 11.58 0.82
C LEU A 77 -10.43 12.18 2.05
N VAL A 78 -11.37 13.09 1.84
CA VAL A 78 -12.27 13.56 2.91
C VAL A 78 -13.55 12.73 2.90
N ARG A 79 -13.99 12.30 4.08
CA ARG A 79 -15.31 11.67 4.27
C ARG A 79 -16.05 12.36 5.40
N MET A 80 -17.37 12.34 5.35
CA MET A 80 -18.19 12.97 6.38
C MET A 80 -19.47 12.20 6.66
N ASN A 81 -19.85 12.10 7.95
CA ASN A 81 -21.20 11.81 8.41
C ASN A 81 -21.34 12.29 9.87
N GLY A 82 -21.79 13.53 10.07
CA GLY A 82 -21.74 14.22 11.37
C GLY A 82 -20.32 14.63 11.80
N VAL A 83 -19.35 13.74 11.60
CA VAL A 83 -17.90 13.96 11.81
C VAL A 83 -17.21 14.10 10.46
N LYS A 84 -16.34 15.10 10.30
CA LYS A 84 -15.46 15.23 9.13
C LYS A 84 -14.18 14.45 9.38
N CYS A 85 -13.81 13.56 8.47
CA CYS A 85 -12.62 12.75 8.55
C CYS A 85 -11.68 13.09 7.38
N LEU A 86 -10.41 13.36 7.68
CA LEU A 86 -9.35 13.39 6.67
C LEU A 86 -8.65 12.03 6.68
N LEU A 87 -8.83 11.27 5.59
CA LEU A 87 -8.19 9.98 5.40
C LEU A 87 -6.86 10.20 4.66
N MET A 88 -5.76 9.94 5.36
CA MET A 88 -4.38 10.05 4.90
C MET A 88 -3.88 8.64 4.58
N ILE A 89 -4.03 8.23 3.33
CA ILE A 89 -3.79 6.85 2.93
C ILE A 89 -2.35 6.71 2.44
N GLN A 90 -1.57 5.85 3.11
CA GLN A 90 -0.20 5.52 2.76
C GLN A 90 -0.14 4.11 2.15
N CYS A 91 0.55 3.99 1.03
CA CYS A 91 0.78 2.75 0.31
C CYS A 91 2.23 2.30 0.52
N LYS A 92 2.45 1.28 1.35
CA LYS A 92 3.77 0.69 1.63
C LYS A 92 3.95 -0.63 0.91
N TRP A 93 4.63 -0.56 -0.22
CA TRP A 93 4.94 -1.73 -1.03
C TRP A 93 6.38 -2.18 -0.77
N ASP A 94 6.55 -3.20 0.08
CA ASP A 94 7.81 -3.94 0.17
C ASP A 94 7.63 -5.30 -0.50
N TYR A 95 8.61 -5.64 -1.32
CA TYR A 95 8.60 -6.84 -2.15
C TYR A 95 9.49 -7.95 -1.59
N GLY A 96 10.32 -7.65 -0.58
CA GLY A 96 11.23 -8.61 0.05
C GLY A 96 10.57 -9.43 1.15
N SER A 97 9.23 -9.36 1.26
CA SER A 97 8.42 -10.05 2.27
C SER A 97 8.87 -9.78 3.71
N LYS A 98 9.51 -8.63 3.93
CA LYS A 98 9.89 -8.19 5.28
C LYS A 98 8.62 -7.88 6.06
N GLU A 99 8.62 -8.16 7.35
CA GLU A 99 7.53 -7.73 8.22
C GLU A 99 7.55 -6.20 8.40
N MET A 100 6.37 -5.59 8.40
CA MET A 100 6.23 -4.18 8.76
C MET A 100 6.35 -4.04 10.27
N THR A 101 7.17 -3.12 10.74
CA THR A 101 7.38 -2.89 12.18
C THR A 101 6.56 -1.71 12.67
N GLU A 102 6.24 -1.70 13.97
CA GLU A 102 5.57 -0.56 14.63
C GLU A 102 6.35 0.75 14.41
N LYS A 103 7.69 0.70 14.47
CA LYS A 103 8.52 1.87 14.20
C LYS A 103 8.29 2.47 12.81
N ILE A 104 8.05 1.64 11.78
CA ILE A 104 7.74 2.14 10.43
C ILE A 104 6.35 2.79 10.44
N VAL A 105 5.36 2.14 11.05
CA VAL A 105 4.00 2.71 11.20
C VAL A 105 4.04 4.07 11.91
N ASP A 106 4.75 4.14 13.04
CA ASP A 106 4.89 5.36 13.84
C ASP A 106 5.58 6.48 13.08
N ASN A 107 6.64 6.16 12.34
CA ASN A 107 7.35 7.14 11.53
C ASN A 107 6.44 7.73 10.44
N GLU A 108 5.62 6.90 9.79
CA GLU A 108 4.69 7.36 8.74
C GLU A 108 3.57 8.23 9.30
N ASP A 109 2.93 7.78 10.38
CA ASP A 109 1.88 8.55 11.05
C ASP A 109 2.42 9.88 11.58
N THR A 110 3.57 9.85 12.28
CA THR A 110 4.24 11.05 12.79
C THR A 110 4.63 12.00 11.67
N LYS A 111 5.15 11.48 10.56
CA LYS A 111 5.50 12.28 9.37
C LYS A 111 4.25 12.98 8.82
N ASN A 112 3.16 12.24 8.64
CA ASN A 112 1.91 12.80 8.11
C ASN A 112 1.32 13.86 9.04
N LEU A 113 1.20 13.54 10.33
CA LEU A 113 0.65 14.46 11.33
C LEU A 113 1.51 15.73 11.46
N ASN A 114 2.82 15.60 11.60
CA ASN A 114 3.71 16.76 11.72
C ASN A 114 3.61 17.65 10.48
N LYS A 115 3.56 17.06 9.28
CA LYS A 115 3.49 17.83 8.04
C LYS A 115 2.14 18.53 7.87
N LEU A 116 1.05 17.87 8.24
CA LEU A 116 -0.28 18.49 8.23
C LEU A 116 -0.36 19.64 9.24
N LEU A 117 0.11 19.40 10.46
CA LEU A 117 0.07 20.39 11.55
C LEU A 117 1.01 21.57 11.30
N SER A 118 2.14 21.39 10.60
CA SER A 118 3.01 22.50 10.26
C SER A 118 2.44 23.40 9.16
N GLU A 119 1.80 22.81 8.14
CA GLU A 119 1.37 23.56 6.95
C GLU A 119 -0.08 24.10 7.06
N ILE A 120 -0.99 23.31 7.63
CA ILE A 120 -2.44 23.55 7.50
C ILE A 120 -3.28 23.20 8.74
N LYS A 121 -2.67 23.19 9.93
CA LYS A 121 -3.34 22.88 11.22
C LYS A 121 -4.76 23.47 11.35
N LYS A 122 -4.91 24.80 11.15
CA LYS A 122 -6.20 25.49 11.31
C LYS A 122 -7.31 24.97 10.40
N MET A 123 -6.96 24.47 9.22
CA MET A 123 -7.94 23.98 8.23
C MET A 123 -8.54 22.64 8.65
N TYR A 124 -7.76 21.81 9.32
CA TYR A 124 -8.13 20.45 9.71
C TYR A 124 -8.26 20.25 11.23
N GLU A 125 -8.27 21.34 12.01
CA GLU A 125 -8.41 21.31 13.48
C GLU A 125 -9.74 20.67 13.93
N SER A 126 -10.79 20.75 13.10
CA SER A 126 -12.10 20.15 13.37
C SER A 126 -12.30 18.76 12.74
N TYR A 127 -11.27 18.23 12.07
CA TYR A 127 -11.34 16.94 11.39
C TYR A 127 -10.76 15.85 12.27
N GLU A 128 -11.39 14.68 12.24
CA GLU A 128 -10.74 13.45 12.68
C GLU A 128 -9.67 13.06 11.67
N LEU A 129 -8.43 13.01 12.13
CA LEU A 129 -7.27 12.66 11.30
C LEU A 129 -7.05 11.16 11.38
N ILE A 130 -7.10 10.49 10.22
CA ILE A 130 -6.97 9.03 10.16
C ILE A 130 -5.92 8.66 9.14
N THR A 131 -4.81 8.10 9.60
CA THR A 131 -3.79 7.47 8.76
C THR A 131 -4.22 6.04 8.43
N ILE A 132 -4.37 5.72 7.14
CA ILE A 132 -4.65 4.35 6.69
C ILE A 132 -3.44 3.83 5.94
N ILE A 133 -2.83 2.76 6.45
CA ILE A 133 -1.65 2.15 5.82
C ILE A 133 -2.09 0.88 5.10
N PHE A 134 -1.97 0.87 3.78
CA PHE A 134 -1.98 -0.35 2.99
C PHE A 134 -0.56 -0.86 2.85
N THR A 135 -0.34 -2.15 3.12
CA THR A 135 0.99 -2.73 3.00
C THR A 135 0.97 -4.14 2.43
N THR A 136 1.93 -4.45 1.55
CA THR A 136 2.21 -5.82 1.08
C THR A 136 3.01 -6.63 2.09
N GLN A 137 3.46 -6.02 3.17
CA GLN A 137 4.16 -6.68 4.25
C GLN A 137 3.15 -7.34 5.19
N PRO A 138 3.46 -8.52 5.74
CA PRO A 138 2.75 -8.97 6.93
C PRO A 138 3.00 -7.97 8.06
N TYR A 139 2.01 -7.83 8.95
CA TYR A 139 2.12 -6.99 10.12
C TYR A 139 1.61 -7.76 11.33
N ARG A 140 2.47 -7.97 12.32
CA ARG A 140 2.04 -8.54 13.60
C ARG A 140 1.32 -7.46 14.40
N GLU A 141 0.02 -7.67 14.53
CA GLU A 141 -0.89 -6.83 15.32
C GLU A 141 -0.45 -6.81 16.79
N LEU A 142 0.24 -5.75 17.20
CA LEU A 142 0.80 -5.58 18.54
C LEU A 142 0.00 -4.52 19.33
N GLN A 143 0.38 -3.24 19.22
CA GLN A 143 -0.34 -2.15 19.88
C GLN A 143 -1.18 -1.35 18.87
N LYS A 144 -2.46 -1.14 19.20
CA LYS A 144 -3.34 -0.24 18.44
C LYS A 144 -2.95 1.21 18.74
N LYS A 145 -2.95 2.05 17.72
CA LYS A 145 -2.63 3.48 17.83
C LYS A 145 -3.88 4.30 17.45
N PRO A 146 -4.21 5.35 18.21
CA PRO A 146 -5.30 6.25 17.87
C PRO A 146 -5.10 6.83 16.47
N GLY A 147 -6.17 6.86 15.65
CA GLY A 147 -6.14 7.45 14.33
C GLY A 147 -5.38 6.63 13.27
N VAL A 148 -4.87 5.44 13.59
CA VAL A 148 -4.15 4.61 12.62
C VAL A 148 -4.87 3.31 12.34
N LEU A 149 -5.11 3.06 11.05
CA LEU A 149 -5.69 1.81 10.54
C LEU A 149 -4.68 1.14 9.60
N ILE A 150 -4.44 -0.16 9.79
CA ILE A 150 -3.46 -0.92 9.00
C ILE A 150 -4.17 -2.05 8.26
N ILE A 151 -3.95 -2.15 6.96
CA ILE A 151 -4.45 -3.23 6.11
C ILE A 151 -3.22 -3.87 5.49
N SER A 152 -2.81 -4.99 6.08
CA SER A 152 -1.65 -5.77 5.67
C SER A 152 -2.01 -6.88 4.69
N LYS A 153 -0.99 -7.46 4.03
CA LYS A 153 -1.15 -8.49 3.01
C LYS A 153 -2.00 -9.68 3.46
N ASP A 154 -1.86 -10.12 4.71
CA ASP A 154 -2.63 -11.22 5.29
C ASP A 154 -4.14 -10.93 5.38
N LYS A 155 -4.53 -9.66 5.25
CA LYS A 155 -5.92 -9.19 5.28
C LYS A 155 -6.46 -8.78 3.90
N PHE A 156 -5.66 -8.86 2.83
CA PHE A 156 -6.07 -8.42 1.49
C PHE A 156 -7.23 -9.23 0.92
N GLU A 157 -7.31 -10.53 1.19
CA GLU A 157 -8.44 -11.35 0.75
C GLU A 157 -9.75 -10.86 1.37
N LYS A 158 -9.72 -10.54 2.67
CA LYS A 158 -10.87 -9.95 3.36
C LYS A 158 -11.23 -8.56 2.80
N ARG A 159 -10.24 -7.80 2.30
CA ARG A 159 -10.44 -6.45 1.76
C ARG A 159 -10.97 -6.41 0.33
N PHE A 160 -10.33 -7.15 -0.56
CA PHE A 160 -10.52 -7.07 -2.01
C PHE A 160 -11.30 -8.28 -2.57
N GLY A 161 -11.51 -9.30 -1.76
CA GLY A 161 -11.97 -10.61 -2.22
C GLY A 161 -10.80 -11.45 -2.78
N PRO A 162 -10.99 -12.77 -2.92
CA PRO A 162 -9.92 -13.69 -3.29
C PRO A 162 -9.29 -13.35 -4.65
N VAL A 163 -10.11 -13.07 -5.67
CA VAL A 163 -9.63 -12.80 -7.04
C VAL A 163 -8.74 -11.55 -7.11
N PHE A 164 -9.20 -10.42 -6.56
CA PHE A 164 -8.42 -9.18 -6.56
C PHE A 164 -7.23 -9.25 -5.61
N SER A 165 -7.35 -9.95 -4.48
CA SER A 165 -6.22 -10.19 -3.58
C SER A 165 -5.12 -10.98 -4.29
N SER A 166 -5.46 -12.03 -5.03
CA SER A 166 -4.49 -12.81 -5.82
C SER A 166 -3.85 -11.97 -6.93
N LEU A 167 -4.62 -11.14 -7.65
CA LEU A 167 -4.08 -10.27 -8.69
C LEU A 167 -3.19 -9.15 -8.13
N ALA A 168 -3.59 -8.51 -7.03
CA ALA A 168 -2.78 -7.53 -6.33
C ALA A 168 -1.49 -8.17 -5.81
N THR A 169 -1.61 -9.31 -5.13
CA THR A 169 -0.47 -10.10 -4.64
C THR A 169 0.46 -10.50 -5.77
N PHE A 170 -0.06 -10.96 -6.92
CA PHE A 170 0.74 -11.26 -8.11
C PHE A 170 1.42 -10.01 -8.69
N PHE A 171 0.68 -8.90 -8.83
CA PHE A 171 1.21 -7.63 -9.32
C PHE A 171 2.33 -7.09 -8.43
N PHE A 172 2.25 -7.32 -7.12
CA PHE A 172 3.29 -6.92 -6.19
C PHE A 172 4.46 -7.93 -6.21
N ILE A 173 4.21 -9.23 -6.06
CA ILE A 173 5.26 -10.27 -6.00
C ILE A 173 6.03 -10.40 -7.32
N ARG A 174 5.45 -10.06 -8.48
CA ARG A 174 6.19 -10.09 -9.76
C ARG A 174 7.49 -9.28 -9.70
N ALA A 175 7.57 -8.25 -8.85
CA ALA A 175 8.75 -7.41 -8.71
C ALA A 175 9.96 -8.14 -8.08
N THR A 176 9.73 -9.18 -7.29
CA THR A 176 10.77 -10.00 -6.62
C THR A 176 10.82 -11.43 -7.08
N ASN A 177 9.87 -11.86 -7.90
CA ASN A 177 9.89 -13.15 -8.53
C ASN A 177 11.03 -13.20 -9.56
N PRO A 178 12.03 -14.08 -9.39
CA PRO A 178 13.16 -14.15 -10.30
C PRO A 178 12.78 -14.59 -11.72
N ASN A 179 11.61 -15.21 -11.94
CA ASN A 179 11.10 -15.60 -13.26
C ASN A 179 10.33 -14.48 -13.95
N LEU A 180 9.63 -13.63 -13.20
CA LEU A 180 8.67 -12.66 -13.74
C LEU A 180 9.14 -11.21 -13.65
N GLY A 181 10.08 -10.90 -12.75
CA GLY A 181 10.51 -9.53 -12.49
C GLY A 181 11.32 -8.91 -13.63
N ASP A 182 11.21 -7.61 -13.79
CA ASP A 182 12.04 -6.85 -14.73
C ASP A 182 13.49 -6.72 -14.23
N LYS A 183 14.40 -6.53 -15.18
CA LYS A 183 15.85 -6.47 -14.92
C LYS A 183 16.22 -5.42 -13.87
N ASN A 184 15.63 -4.23 -13.95
CA ASN A 184 15.99 -3.12 -13.06
C ASN A 184 15.53 -3.37 -11.63
N ARG A 185 14.31 -3.91 -11.45
CA ARG A 185 13.80 -4.28 -10.14
C ARG A 185 14.61 -5.40 -9.51
N LEU A 186 14.85 -6.50 -10.24
CA LEU A 186 15.60 -7.63 -9.70
C LEU A 186 17.05 -7.26 -9.36
N LYS A 187 17.68 -6.35 -10.13
CA LYS A 187 19.00 -5.81 -9.80
C LYS A 187 19.04 -5.19 -8.40
N ASN A 188 18.00 -4.45 -8.02
CA ASN A 188 17.95 -3.77 -6.73
C ASN A 188 17.54 -4.71 -5.58
N THR A 189 16.83 -5.80 -5.89
CA THR A 189 16.24 -6.66 -4.85
C THR A 189 16.98 -7.98 -4.63
N LEU A 190 17.47 -8.63 -5.68
CA LEU A 190 18.00 -10.01 -5.62
C LEU A 190 19.51 -10.12 -5.85
N VAL A 191 20.10 -9.14 -6.52
CA VAL A 191 21.32 -9.42 -7.29
C VAL A 191 22.60 -9.44 -6.48
N GLY A 192 22.66 -8.90 -5.25
CA GLY A 192 23.85 -9.05 -4.39
C GLY A 192 25.15 -8.80 -5.17
N ASP A 193 26.06 -9.79 -5.17
CA ASP A 193 27.29 -9.83 -5.98
C ASP A 193 27.15 -10.67 -7.28
N GLU A 194 25.97 -11.20 -7.55
CA GLU A 194 25.63 -11.94 -8.75
C GLU A 194 25.43 -10.97 -9.95
N SER A 195 25.53 -11.46 -11.18
CA SER A 195 25.16 -10.65 -12.35
C SER A 195 23.68 -10.82 -12.66
N ILE A 196 22.92 -9.72 -12.72
CA ILE A 196 21.50 -9.77 -13.10
C ILE A 196 21.29 -10.41 -14.48
N ASP A 197 22.23 -10.23 -15.41
CA ASP A 197 22.13 -10.82 -16.74
C ASP A 197 22.29 -12.34 -16.69
N ASN A 198 23.10 -12.85 -15.77
CA ASN A 198 23.22 -14.29 -15.53
C ASN A 198 21.95 -14.85 -14.88
N VAL A 199 21.38 -14.13 -13.90
CA VAL A 199 20.12 -14.50 -13.26
C VAL A 199 18.98 -14.57 -14.28
N ILE A 200 18.87 -13.60 -15.18
CA ILE A 200 17.80 -13.60 -16.21
C ILE A 200 18.00 -14.74 -17.21
N LYS A 201 19.23 -15.03 -17.62
CA LYS A 201 19.54 -16.11 -18.58
C LYS A 201 19.21 -17.50 -18.06
N LYS A 202 19.29 -17.73 -16.76
CA LYS A 202 19.06 -19.04 -16.12
C LYS A 202 17.58 -19.30 -15.80
N ARG A 203 16.67 -18.40 -16.17
CA ARG A 203 15.23 -18.64 -16.04
C ARG A 203 14.76 -19.80 -16.95
N PRO A 204 13.69 -20.51 -16.57
CA PRO A 204 12.92 -20.35 -15.34
C PRO A 204 13.51 -21.15 -14.17
N TYR A 205 13.28 -20.64 -12.97
CA TYR A 205 13.57 -21.32 -11.71
C TYR A 205 12.32 -22.06 -11.22
N ILE A 206 12.51 -23.29 -10.72
CA ILE A 206 11.41 -24.14 -10.25
C ILE A 206 10.88 -23.65 -8.89
N ASN A 207 11.78 -23.39 -7.94
CA ASN A 207 11.49 -22.93 -6.58
C ASN A 207 12.65 -22.11 -6.01
N GLU A 208 12.51 -21.66 -4.76
CA GLU A 208 13.52 -20.84 -4.07
C GLU A 208 14.88 -21.56 -3.96
N ASP A 209 14.88 -22.85 -3.64
CA ASP A 209 16.11 -23.65 -3.51
C ASP A 209 16.85 -23.79 -4.84
N HIS A 210 16.12 -24.04 -5.94
CA HIS A 210 16.71 -24.08 -7.27
C HIS A 210 17.31 -22.73 -7.65
N PHE A 211 16.61 -21.62 -7.38
CA PHE A 211 17.15 -20.28 -7.63
C PHE A 211 18.49 -20.05 -6.93
N TYR A 212 18.58 -20.41 -5.65
CA TYR A 212 19.78 -20.16 -4.86
C TYR A 212 20.93 -21.12 -5.15
N ARG A 213 20.63 -22.34 -5.61
CA ARG A 213 21.64 -23.29 -6.11
C ARG A 213 22.30 -22.77 -7.38
N GLU A 214 21.49 -22.27 -8.30
CA GLU A 214 21.96 -21.73 -9.58
C GLU A 214 22.62 -20.34 -9.43
N ASN A 215 22.30 -19.60 -8.38
CA ASN A 215 22.84 -18.25 -8.13
C ASN A 215 23.36 -18.12 -6.68
N PRO A 216 24.47 -18.78 -6.34
CA PRO A 216 24.95 -18.84 -4.96
C PRO A 216 25.39 -17.48 -4.40
N LYS A 217 25.69 -16.49 -5.26
CA LYS A 217 26.07 -15.13 -4.85
C LYS A 217 24.89 -14.16 -4.80
N ALA A 218 23.67 -14.62 -5.13
CA ALA A 218 22.48 -13.81 -5.01
C ALA A 218 22.21 -13.45 -3.55
N LYS A 219 21.62 -12.27 -3.33
CA LYS A 219 21.20 -11.83 -2.00
C LYS A 219 20.15 -12.78 -1.43
N LYS A 220 20.42 -13.29 -0.23
CA LYS A 220 19.49 -14.18 0.49
C LYS A 220 18.30 -13.38 1.02
N GLN A 221 17.11 -13.75 0.59
CA GLN A 221 15.82 -13.26 1.07
C GLN A 221 14.75 -14.29 0.70
N LYS A 222 13.57 -14.19 1.31
CA LYS A 222 12.46 -15.07 0.93
C LYS A 222 11.99 -14.73 -0.49
N LEU A 223 11.82 -15.75 -1.32
CA LEU A 223 11.30 -15.63 -2.68
C LEU A 223 9.92 -16.25 -2.73
N ASP A 224 8.91 -15.45 -3.07
CA ASP A 224 7.55 -15.93 -3.16
C ASP A 224 7.13 -16.23 -4.61
N PHE A 225 6.22 -17.19 -4.75
CA PHE A 225 5.41 -17.44 -5.96
C PHE A 225 6.19 -17.92 -7.18
N PHE A 226 6.81 -19.10 -7.14
CA PHE A 226 7.35 -19.70 -8.35
C PHE A 226 6.22 -20.40 -9.13
N PRO A 227 5.91 -20.00 -10.37
CA PRO A 227 4.79 -20.59 -11.12
C PRO A 227 4.97 -22.07 -11.45
N LEU A 228 6.17 -22.62 -11.23
CA LEU A 228 6.54 -24.01 -11.44
C LEU A 228 6.66 -24.80 -10.13
N ASP A 229 6.44 -24.16 -8.97
CA ASP A 229 6.40 -24.81 -7.66
C ASP A 229 5.00 -25.40 -7.44
N VAL A 230 4.70 -26.46 -8.20
CA VAL A 230 3.46 -27.22 -8.10
C VAL A 230 3.72 -28.42 -7.18
N PRO A 231 3.02 -28.55 -6.04
CA PRO A 231 3.21 -29.69 -5.16
C PRO A 231 2.94 -31.01 -5.90
N GLY A 232 3.92 -31.91 -5.93
CA GLY A 232 3.81 -33.22 -6.56
C GLY A 232 4.22 -33.29 -8.04
N THR A 233 4.78 -32.22 -8.62
CA THR A 233 5.44 -32.31 -9.92
C THR A 233 6.94 -32.46 -9.75
N ASP A 234 7.44 -33.68 -9.88
CA ASP A 234 8.86 -33.93 -10.15
C ASP A 234 9.15 -33.43 -11.58
N ILE A 235 9.32 -32.12 -11.75
CA ILE A 235 9.78 -31.56 -13.02
C ILE A 235 11.28 -31.81 -13.07
N TYR A 236 11.61 -32.99 -13.58
CA TYR A 236 12.95 -33.46 -13.89
C TYR A 236 13.79 -32.37 -14.56
N ALA A 237 14.92 -32.04 -13.94
CA ALA A 237 16.07 -31.49 -14.63
C ALA A 237 16.82 -32.65 -15.31
N PRO A 238 17.22 -32.57 -16.59
CA PRO A 238 18.42 -33.26 -17.03
C PRO A 238 19.67 -32.66 -16.35
#